data_AF-A0A7L2JDH5-F1
#
_entry.id   AF-A0A7L2JDH5-F1
#
_cell.length_a   1.000
_cell.length_b   1.000
_cell.length_c   1.000
_cell.angle_alpha   90.00
_cell.angle_beta   90.00
_cell.angle_gamma   90.00
#
_symmetry.space_group_name_H-M   'P 1'
#
loop_
_entity.id
_entity.type
_entity.pdbx_description
1 polymer ?
#
loop_
_entity_poly.entity_id
_entity_poly.type
_entity_poly.pdbx_seq_one_letter_code
_entity_poly.pdbx_strand_id
1 'polypeptide(L)'
;DVKSRTVWYMNLRNVGTVSDTSSLDETTYEKLAEETLDSLADFFEDLTDKPFTPEDYDVSLGSGVLTVKLGGDMGTYVINKQTPNRQIWLSSPT
;
A
#
# COMPACT_ATOMS: atom_id res chain seq x y z
N ASP A 1 -28.15 2.13 18.95
CA ASP A 1 -28.01 3.42 18.24
C ASP A 1 -26.51 3.77 18.20
N VAL A 2 -25.80 3.24 17.20
CA VAL A 2 -24.35 3.43 17.04
C VAL A 2 -24.17 4.51 15.97
N LYS A 3 -23.75 5.69 16.41
CA LYS A 3 -23.44 6.82 15.54
C LYS A 3 -22.22 6.47 14.66
N SER A 4 -22.46 6.25 13.37
CA SER A 4 -21.40 6.22 12.36
C SER A 4 -20.61 7.52 12.42
N ARG A 5 -19.36 7.43 12.91
CA ARG A 5 -18.40 8.52 12.83
C ARG A 5 -17.80 8.45 11.43
N THR A 6 -18.29 9.30 10.53
CA THR A 6 -17.63 9.55 9.25
C THR A 6 -16.23 10.09 9.53
N VAL A 7 -15.22 9.27 9.26
CA VAL A 7 -13.82 9.71 9.25
C VAL A 7 -13.62 10.42 7.93
N TRP A 8 -13.38 11.74 7.98
CA TRP A 8 -13.01 12.51 6.81
C TRP A 8 -11.58 12.12 6.44
N TYR A 9 -11.43 11.27 5.41
CA TYR A 9 -10.16 11.09 4.75
C TYR A 9 -9.81 12.41 4.07
N MET A 10 -8.99 13.23 4.73
CA MET A 10 -8.34 14.33 4.04
C MET A 10 -7.33 13.71 3.08
N ASN A 11 -7.66 13.77 1.79
CA ASN A 11 -6.67 13.62 0.72
C ASN A 11 -5.66 14.76 0.87
N LEU A 12 -4.66 14.59 1.75
CA LEU A 12 -3.44 15.38 1.73
C LEU A 12 -2.67 14.96 0.48
N ARG A 13 -3.13 15.45 -0.68
CA ARG A 13 -2.26 15.52 -1.86
C ARG A 13 -1.24 16.61 -1.54
N ASN A 14 -0.17 16.22 -0.87
CA ASN A 14 1.06 16.96 -1.01
C ASN A 14 1.53 16.72 -2.45
N VAL A 15 0.98 17.49 -3.39
CA VAL A 15 1.58 17.65 -4.71
C VAL A 15 2.89 18.38 -4.43
N GLY A 16 3.92 17.61 -4.09
CA GLY A 16 5.27 18.10 -4.10
C GLY A 16 5.46 18.77 -5.46
N THR A 17 5.77 20.06 -5.44
CA THR A 17 6.25 20.79 -6.59
C THR A 17 7.28 19.89 -7.27
N VAL A 18 7.03 19.48 -8.50
CA VAL A 18 7.99 18.77 -9.34
C VAL A 18 9.11 19.77 -9.63
N SER A 19 10.02 19.93 -8.66
CA SER A 19 11.37 20.39 -8.91
C SER A 19 11.92 19.41 -9.91
N ASP A 20 12.22 19.84 -11.14
CA ASP A 20 12.79 19.05 -12.24
C ASP A 20 13.57 17.86 -11.71
N THR A 21 12.88 16.73 -11.58
CA THR A 21 13.44 15.52 -11.03
C THR A 21 14.35 15.02 -12.12
N SER A 22 15.66 15.07 -11.87
CA SER A 22 16.57 14.12 -12.49
C SER A 22 15.85 12.78 -12.49
N SER A 23 15.52 12.25 -13.68
CA SER A 23 14.80 10.99 -13.82
C SER A 23 15.42 10.00 -12.85
N LEU A 24 14.63 9.54 -11.86
CA LEU A 24 15.10 8.58 -10.87
C LEU A 24 15.73 7.42 -11.63
N ASP A 25 17.01 7.15 -11.42
CA ASP A 25 17.66 6.07 -12.13
C ASP A 25 17.05 4.73 -11.69
N GLU A 26 17.12 3.74 -12.56
CA GLU A 26 16.47 2.45 -12.33
C GLU A 26 16.93 1.80 -11.02
N THR A 27 18.22 1.86 -10.71
CA THR A 27 18.77 1.24 -9.49
C THR A 27 18.21 1.91 -8.24
N THR A 28 18.16 3.24 -8.22
CA THR A 28 17.58 3.99 -7.10
C THR A 28 16.08 3.73 -6.97
N TYR A 29 15.35 3.63 -8.09
CA TYR A 29 13.93 3.29 -8.07
C TYR A 29 13.70 1.89 -7.51
N GLU A 30 14.45 0.91 -8.01
CA GLU A 30 14.33 -0.49 -7.58
C GLU A 30 14.51 -0.62 -6.07
N LYS A 31 15.60 -0.03 -5.56
CA LYS A 31 15.91 -0.06 -4.13
C LYS A 31 14.81 0.59 -3.29
N LEU A 32 14.42 1.83 -3.62
CA LEU A 32 13.42 2.55 -2.83
C LEU A 32 12.06 1.88 -2.88
N ALA A 33 11.66 1.37 -4.04
CA ALA A 33 10.37 0.71 -4.20
C ALA A 33 10.32 -0.65 -3.49
N GLU A 34 11.42 -1.41 -3.49
CA GLU A 34 11.54 -2.65 -2.71
C GLU A 34 11.51 -2.37 -1.21
N GLU A 35 12.35 -1.47 -0.70
CA GLU A 35 12.37 -1.07 0.71
C GLU A 35 11.00 -0.54 1.19
N THR A 36 10.28 0.18 0.33
CA THR A 36 8.95 0.70 0.63
C THR A 36 7.92 -0.43 0.71
N LEU A 37 7.93 -1.38 -0.23
CA LEU A 37 7.00 -2.51 -0.21
C LEU A 37 7.26 -3.45 0.97
N ASP A 38 8.53 -3.70 1.30
CA ASP A 38 8.92 -4.50 2.47
C ASP A 38 8.41 -3.83 3.76
N SER A 39 8.67 -2.52 3.92
CA SER A 39 8.22 -1.77 5.10
C SER A 39 6.68 -1.75 5.22
N LEU A 40 5.96 -1.71 4.09
CA LEU A 40 4.50 -1.79 4.09
C LEU A 40 4.02 -3.20 4.45
N ALA A 41 4.67 -4.24 3.93
CA ALA A 41 4.36 -5.62 4.26
C ALA A 41 4.52 -5.86 5.77
N ASP A 42 5.68 -5.50 6.34
CA ASP A 42 5.94 -5.59 7.78
C ASP A 42 4.85 -4.87 8.60
N PHE A 43 4.49 -3.65 8.21
CA PHE A 43 3.44 -2.88 8.89
C PHE A 43 2.08 -3.57 8.86
N PHE A 44 1.69 -4.17 7.73
CA PHE A 44 0.41 -4.87 7.60
C PHE A 44 0.42 -6.23 8.30
N GLU A 45 1.54 -6.96 8.24
CA GLU A 45 1.71 -8.22 8.98
C GLU A 45 1.56 -8.00 10.50
N ASP A 46 2.11 -6.91 11.04
CA ASP A 46 1.94 -6.49 12.44
C ASP A 46 0.47 -6.22 12.86
N LEU A 47 -0.43 -6.01 11.89
CA LEU A 47 -1.86 -5.86 12.16
C LEU A 47 -2.57 -7.19 12.37
N THR A 48 -2.00 -8.32 11.93
CA THR A 48 -2.65 -9.64 11.99
C THR A 48 -3.04 -10.02 13.42
N ASP A 49 -2.25 -9.63 14.42
CA ASP A 49 -2.47 -9.95 15.84
C ASP A 49 -3.41 -8.97 16.57
N LYS A 50 -4.00 -7.98 15.88
CA LYS A 50 -4.86 -6.99 16.51
C LYS A 50 -6.28 -7.52 16.73
N PRO A 51 -6.98 -7.09 17.79
CA PRO A 51 -8.34 -7.58 18.08
C PRO A 51 -9.40 -7.12 17.06
N PHE A 52 -9.06 -6.20 16.14
CA PHE A 52 -9.95 -5.69 15.11
C PHE A 52 -9.76 -6.35 13.74
N THR A 53 -8.78 -7.25 13.62
CA THR A 53 -8.42 -7.89 12.36
C THR A 53 -9.27 -9.15 12.16
N PRO A 54 -9.94 -9.32 11.01
CA PRO A 54 -10.73 -10.52 10.74
C PRO A 54 -9.86 -11.79 10.73
N GLU A 55 -10.48 -12.95 11.03
CA GLU A 55 -9.78 -14.25 11.01
C GLU A 55 -9.18 -14.60 9.64
N ASP A 56 -9.75 -14.05 8.56
CA ASP A 56 -9.33 -14.29 7.18
C ASP A 56 -8.52 -13.13 6.57
N TYR A 57 -8.00 -12.24 7.42
CA TYR A 57 -7.00 -11.23 7.07
C TYR A 57 -5.70 -11.93 6.66
N ASP A 58 -5.09 -11.47 5.56
CA ASP A 58 -3.87 -12.06 5.02
C ASP A 58 -3.04 -11.01 4.27
N VAL A 59 -1.72 -11.12 4.39
CA VAL A 59 -0.75 -10.22 3.77
C VAL A 59 0.27 -11.07 3.05
N SER A 60 0.54 -10.77 1.79
CA SER A 60 1.56 -11.45 1.01
C SER A 60 2.33 -10.47 0.14
N LEU A 61 3.66 -10.49 0.23
CA LEU A 61 4.56 -9.76 -0.65
C LEU A 61 5.35 -10.74 -1.50
N GLY A 62 5.32 -10.59 -2.83
CA GLY A 62 6.10 -11.42 -3.73
C GLY A 62 6.24 -10.81 -5.11
N SER A 63 7.44 -10.92 -5.70
CA SER A 63 7.75 -10.42 -7.05
C SER A 63 7.36 -8.95 -7.27
N GLY A 64 7.53 -8.09 -6.26
CA GLY A 64 7.15 -6.68 -6.31
C GLY A 64 5.65 -6.40 -6.22
N VAL A 65 4.83 -7.39 -5.87
CA VAL A 65 3.40 -7.26 -5.64
C VAL A 65 3.09 -7.50 -4.16
N LEU A 66 2.61 -6.46 -3.47
CA LEU A 66 2.03 -6.55 -2.13
C LEU A 66 0.52 -6.70 -2.26
N THR A 67 -0.01 -7.80 -1.73
CA THR A 67 -1.45 -8.08 -1.65
C THR A 67 -1.86 -8.06 -0.19
N VAL A 68 -2.88 -7.26 0.13
CA VAL A 68 -3.45 -7.15 1.48
C VAL A 68 -4.93 -7.51 1.41
N LYS A 69 -5.28 -8.70 1.89
CA LYS A 69 -6.66 -9.14 2.02
C LYS A 69 -7.17 -8.71 3.39
N LEU A 70 -8.15 -7.81 3.40
CA LEU A 70 -8.68 -7.27 4.65
C LEU A 70 -9.60 -8.25 5.39
N GLY A 71 -10.07 -9.29 4.70
CA GLY A 71 -11.03 -10.25 5.24
C GLY A 71 -12.48 -9.77 5.18
N GLY A 72 -13.41 -10.69 5.44
CA GLY A 72 -14.85 -10.44 5.34
C GLY A 72 -15.27 -9.93 3.95
N ASP A 73 -16.01 -8.82 3.92
CA ASP A 73 -16.50 -8.14 2.71
C ASP A 73 -15.69 -6.88 2.33
N MET A 74 -14.57 -6.62 3.01
CA MET A 74 -13.74 -5.42 2.79
C MET A 74 -12.81 -5.53 1.57
N GLY A 75 -12.67 -6.73 1.00
CA GLY A 75 -11.92 -6.97 -0.23
C GLY A 75 -10.40 -6.99 -0.09
N THR A 76 -9.71 -6.74 -1.21
CA THR A 76 -8.26 -6.92 -1.34
C THR A 76 -7.63 -5.71 -2.00
N TYR A 77 -6.61 -5.15 -1.34
CA TYR A 77 -5.72 -4.15 -1.92
C TYR A 77 -4.55 -4.85 -2.62
N VAL A 78 -4.13 -4.31 -3.76
CA VAL A 78 -2.94 -4.76 -4.48
C VAL A 78 -2.06 -3.55 -4.78
N ILE A 79 -0.83 -3.57 -4.29
CA ILE A 79 0.21 -2.57 -4.56
C ILE A 79 1.29 -3.24 -5.39
N ASN A 80 1.56 -2.73 -6.59
CA ASN A 80 2.47 -3.37 -7.53
C ASN A 80 3.58 -2.41 -7.97
N LYS A 81 4.84 -2.83 -7.82
CA LYS A 81 6.01 -2.18 -8.39
C LYS A 81 6.12 -2.52 -9.88
N GLN A 82 6.13 -1.49 -10.73
CA GLN A 82 6.28 -1.63 -12.19
C GLN A 82 7.61 -1.02 -12.66
N THR A 83 8.66 -1.87 -12.63
CA THR A 83 10.05 -1.53 -12.97
C THR A 83 10.25 -0.79 -14.28
N PRO A 84 9.72 -1.25 -15.44
CA PRO A 84 10.03 -0.61 -16.73
C PRO A 84 9.62 0.86 -16.80
N ASN A 85 8.55 1.22 -16.07
CA ASN A 85 8.03 2.58 -16.05
C ASN A 85 8.44 3.35 -14.80
N ARG A 86 9.15 2.71 -13.85
CA ARG A 86 9.47 3.26 -12.52
C ARG A 86 8.23 3.80 -11.79
N GLN A 87 7.16 3.01 -11.78
CA GLN A 87 5.86 3.38 -11.20
C GLN A 87 5.42 2.41 -10.10
N ILE A 88 4.59 2.86 -9.18
CA ILE A 88 3.85 1.98 -8.28
C ILE A 88 2.37 2.12 -8.60
N TRP A 89 1.68 1.00 -8.77
CA TRP A 89 0.25 0.96 -9.00
C TRP A 89 -0.47 0.50 -7.75
N LEU A 90 -1.67 1.04 -7.53
CA LEU A 90 -2.55 0.68 -6.42
C LEU A 90 -3.91 0.30 -7.00
N SER A 91 -4.35 -0.92 -6.71
CA SER A 91 -5.74 -1.34 -6.88
C SER A 91 -6.39 -1.38 -5.50
N SER A 92 -7.48 -0.65 -5.33
CA SER A 92 -8.32 -0.72 -4.13
C SER A 92 -9.58 -1.55 -4.40
N PRO A 93 -10.12 -2.22 -3.37
CA PRO A 93 -11.46 -2.81 -3.45
C PRO A 93 -12.53 -1.71 -3.64
N THR A 94 -13.72 -2.12 -4.07
CA THR A 94 -14.85 -1.21 -4.39
C THR A 94 -15.71 -0.94 -3.17
#